data_AF-A0A933KRW5-F1
#
_entry.id   AF-A0A933KRW5-F1
#
_cell.length_a   1.000
_cell.length_b   1.000
_cell.length_c   1.000
_cell.angle_alpha   90.00
_cell.angle_beta   90.00
_cell.angle_gamma   90.00
#
_symmetry.space_group_name_H-M   'P 1'
#
loop_
_entity.id
_entity.type
_entity.pdbx_description
1 polymer ?
#
loop_
_entity_poly.entity_id
_entity_poly.type
_entity_poly.pdbx_seq_one_letter_code
_entity_poly.pdbx_strand_id
1 'polypeptide(L)'
;MRVWIDQDLCTGDGLCVDHCPDVFMQLEDGIAYVVQDAQPLNDPGGSGSLADVDFRVRQSVINAAVACPGECIFIEAEHVSAA
;
A
#
# COMPACT_ATOMS: atom_id res chain seq x y z
N MET A 1 -11.62 2.25 1.10
CA MET A 1 -10.73 1.08 1.27
C MET A 1 -9.42 1.61 1.78
N ARG A 2 -8.75 0.86 2.63
CA ARG A 2 -7.44 1.22 3.16
C ARG A 2 -6.41 0.19 2.71
N VAL A 3 -5.15 0.60 2.69
CA VAL A 3 -4.05 -0.26 2.26
C VAL A 3 -2.87 -0.10 3.21
N TRP A 4 -2.13 -1.19 3.41
CA TRP A 4 -0.86 -1.21 4.13
C TRP A 4 0.10 -2.22 3.48
N ILE A 5 1.39 -2.11 3.77
CA ILE A 5 2.43 -3.03 3.28
C ILE A 5 3.03 -3.79 4.45
N ASP A 6 3.14 -5.11 4.30
CA ASP A 6 3.94 -5.96 5.18
C ASP A 6 5.43 -5.87 4.79
N GLN A 7 6.23 -5.30 5.69
CA GLN A 7 7.65 -5.08 5.46
C GLN A 7 8.49 -6.35 5.55
N ASP A 8 7.99 -7.40 6.23
CA ASP A 8 8.69 -8.68 6.29
C ASP A 8 8.54 -9.47 4.97
N LEU A 9 7.49 -9.18 4.20
CA LEU A 9 7.22 -9.80 2.90
C LEU A 9 7.72 -8.95 1.72
N CYS A 10 8.01 -7.66 1.93
CA CYS A 10 8.46 -6.78 0.86
C CYS A 10 9.84 -7.19 0.34
N THR A 11 9.94 -7.47 -0.96
CA THR A 11 11.20 -7.85 -1.63
C THR A 11 11.93 -6.67 -2.27
N GLY A 12 11.36 -5.46 -2.20
CA GLY A 12 11.96 -4.25 -2.76
C GLY A 12 11.90 -4.12 -4.28
N ASP A 13 10.99 -4.83 -4.96
CA ASP A 13 10.90 -4.88 -6.42
C ASP A 13 10.43 -3.57 -7.09
N GLY A 14 9.75 -2.70 -6.34
CA GLY A 14 9.35 -1.36 -6.82
C GLY A 14 8.07 -1.30 -7.65
N LEU A 15 7.49 -2.43 -8.08
CA LEU A 15 6.27 -2.46 -8.92
C LEU A 15 5.06 -1.75 -8.31
N CYS A 16 4.96 -1.69 -6.98
CA CYS A 16 3.89 -0.92 -6.32
C CYS A 16 3.96 0.57 -6.68
N VAL A 17 5.16 1.14 -6.69
CA VAL A 17 5.42 2.54 -7.05
C VAL A 17 5.12 2.77 -8.53
N ASP A 18 5.50 1.83 -9.41
CA ASP A 18 5.20 1.91 -10.85
C ASP A 18 3.69 1.91 -11.13
N HIS A 19 2.93 1.11 -10.37
CA HIS A 19 1.48 1.01 -10.53
C HIS A 19 0.70 2.18 -9.90
N CYS A 20 1.14 2.69 -8.73
CA CYS A 20 0.42 3.73 -8.01
C CYS A 20 1.35 4.59 -7.13
N PRO A 21 2.10 5.53 -7.72
CA PRO A 21 3.07 6.37 -6.99
C PRO A 21 2.40 7.36 -6.02
N ASP A 22 1.10 7.61 -6.17
CA ASP A 22 0.33 8.44 -5.24
C ASP A 22 0.11 7.77 -3.88
N VAL A 23 0.19 6.43 -3.84
CA VAL A 23 -0.14 5.62 -2.65
C VAL A 23 1.08 4.87 -2.13
N PHE A 24 2.09 4.62 -2.96
CA PHE A 24 3.27 3.84 -2.58
C PHE A 24 4.56 4.61 -2.80
N MET A 25 5.50 4.44 -1.87
CA MET A 25 6.85 5.00 -1.95
C MET A 25 7.86 3.99 -1.44
N GLN A 26 8.94 3.78 -2.18
CA GLN A 26 10.09 3.01 -1.69
C GLN A 26 11.09 3.96 -1.04
N LEU A 27 11.49 3.66 0.18
CA LEU A 27 12.48 4.46 0.92
C LEU A 27 13.90 3.92 0.71
N GLU A 28 14.88 4.61 1.30
CA GLU A 28 16.31 4.30 1.15
C GLU A 28 16.72 2.95 1.77
N ASP A 29 15.88 2.37 2.61
CA ASP A 29 16.04 1.01 3.15
C ASP A 29 15.70 -0.10 2.14
N GLY A 30 15.21 0.27 0.96
CA GLY A 30 14.93 -0.65 -0.13
C GLY A 30 13.57 -1.35 -0.03
N ILE A 31 12.69 -0.95 0.88
CA ILE A 31 11.32 -1.49 0.99
C ILE A 31 10.26 -0.40 0.83
N ALA A 32 9.05 -0.82 0.48
CA ALA A 32 7.96 0.07 0.09
C ALA A 32 7.02 0.36 1.25
N TYR A 33 6.51 1.57 1.33
CA TYR A 33 5.58 2.04 2.34
C TYR A 33 4.36 2.65 1.66
N VAL A 34 3.23 2.68 2.38
CA VAL A 34 2.08 3.46 1.93
C VAL A 34 2.27 4.94 2.26
N VAL A 35 1.70 5.81 1.44
CA VAL A 35 1.79 7.26 1.54
C VAL A 35 0.42 7.83 1.88
N GLN A 36 0.39 8.74 2.84
CA GLN A 36 -0.77 9.58 3.12
C GLN A 36 -0.31 11.00 3.42
N ASP A 37 -1.02 12.00 2.90
CA ASP A 37 -0.69 13.42 3.07
C ASP A 37 0.76 13.74 2.66
N ALA A 38 1.22 13.11 1.58
CA ALA A 38 2.59 13.18 1.04
C ALA A 38 3.69 12.74 2.03
N GLN A 39 3.34 11.95 3.05
CA GLN A 39 4.28 11.35 3.99
C GLN A 39 4.22 9.83 3.92
N PRO A 40 5.37 9.12 3.95
CA PRO A 40 5.37 7.68 4.11
C PRO A 40 4.90 7.33 5.52
N LEU A 41 4.03 6.33 5.64
CA LEU A 41 3.62 5.78 6.93
C LEU A 41 4.57 4.65 7.32
N ASN A 42 5.78 5.03 7.75
CA ASN A 42 6.88 4.12 8.08
C ASN A 42 7.11 3.93 9.59
N ASP A 43 6.37 4.64 10.44
CA ASP A 43 6.37 4.47 11.90
C ASP A 43 4.91 4.43 12.40
N PRO A 44 4.39 3.26 12.81
CA PRO A 44 5.10 2.01 13.06
C PRO A 44 5.39 1.13 11.83
N GLY A 45 4.94 1.51 10.64
CA GLY A 45 4.91 0.63 9.46
C GLY A 45 3.85 -0.48 9.58
N GLY A 46 3.90 -1.46 8.67
CA GLY A 46 3.07 -2.67 8.72
C GLY A 46 1.57 -2.40 8.81
N SER A 47 0.82 -3.32 9.44
CA SER A 47 -0.61 -3.17 9.67
C SER A 47 -0.98 -2.04 10.64
N GLY A 48 0.00 -1.41 11.30
CA GLY A 48 -0.22 -0.21 12.10
C GLY A 48 -0.27 1.08 11.28
N SER A 49 0.08 1.01 9.99
CA SER A 49 0.25 2.15 9.09
C SER A 49 -0.64 2.01 7.86
N LEU A 50 -1.93 2.27 8.04
CA LEU A 50 -2.92 2.21 6.96
C LEU A 50 -3.09 3.57 6.30
N ALA A 51 -3.07 3.59 4.97
CA ALA A 51 -3.41 4.76 4.17
C ALA A 51 -4.82 4.66 3.60
N ASP A 52 -5.56 5.77 3.63
CA ASP A 52 -6.83 5.91 2.92
C ASP A 52 -6.62 6.06 1.42
N VAL A 53 -7.36 5.27 0.62
CA VAL A 53 -7.22 5.27 -0.85
C VAL A 53 -8.38 6.01 -1.51
N ASP A 54 -8.05 7.10 -2.22
CA ASP A 54 -8.97 7.84 -3.08
C ASP A 54 -9.61 6.92 -4.13
N PHE A 55 -10.91 7.10 -4.34
CA PHE A 55 -11.69 6.28 -5.27
C PHE A 55 -11.06 6.16 -6.66
N ARG A 56 -10.43 7.23 -7.17
CA ARG A 56 -9.83 7.31 -8.51
C ARG A 56 -8.66 6.35 -8.72
N VAL A 57 -7.92 6.03 -7.65
CA VAL A 57 -6.71 5.20 -7.73
C VAL A 57 -6.90 3.80 -7.16
N ARG A 58 -8.11 3.43 -6.73
CA ARG A 58 -8.39 2.12 -6.13
C ARG A 58 -8.02 0.95 -7.05
N GLN A 59 -8.34 1.05 -8.35
CA GLN A 59 -7.97 0.00 -9.30
C GLN A 59 -6.46 -0.11 -9.47
N SER A 60 -5.72 1.01 -9.45
CA SER A 60 -4.26 1.01 -9.50
C SER A 60 -3.66 0.33 -8.27
N VAL A 61 -4.20 0.56 -7.08
CA VAL A 61 -3.81 -0.12 -5.84
C VAL A 61 -4.09 -1.63 -5.91
N ILE A 62 -5.26 -2.03 -6.44
CA ILE A 62 -5.59 -3.45 -6.64
C ILE A 62 -4.60 -4.11 -7.62
N ASN A 63 -4.31 -3.43 -8.74
CA ASN A 63 -3.35 -3.93 -9.73
C ASN A 63 -1.94 -4.05 -9.13
N ALA A 64 -1.52 -3.09 -8.31
CA ALA A 64 -0.26 -3.15 -7.58
C ALA A 64 -0.20 -4.38 -6.66
N ALA A 65 -1.27 -4.66 -5.92
CA ALA A 65 -1.35 -5.82 -5.02
C ALA A 65 -1.26 -7.14 -5.80
N VAL A 66 -1.94 -7.26 -6.94
CA VAL A 66 -1.88 -8.45 -7.81
C VAL A 66 -0.52 -8.63 -8.48
N ALA A 67 0.16 -7.53 -8.82
CA ALA A 67 1.47 -7.57 -9.48
C ALA A 67 2.64 -7.76 -8.50
N CYS A 68 2.44 -7.55 -7.21
CA CYS A 68 3.49 -7.57 -6.20
C CYS A 68 4.09 -8.98 -6.04
N PRO A 69 5.39 -9.21 -6.34
CA PRO A 69 6.00 -10.54 -6.25
C PRO A 69 6.09 -11.06 -4.82
N GLY A 70 6.22 -10.16 -3.84
CA GLY A 70 6.25 -10.50 -2.41
C GLY A 70 4.86 -10.69 -1.79
N GLU A 71 3.78 -10.46 -2.55
CA GLU A 71 2.40 -10.50 -2.05
C GLU A 71 2.21 -9.66 -0.76
N CYS A 72 2.96 -8.56 -0.65
CA CYS A 72 3.09 -7.81 0.61
C CYS A 72 2.08 -6.68 0.79
N ILE A 73 1.15 -6.46 -0.17
CA ILE A 73 0.19 -5.35 -0.15
C ILE A 73 -1.17 -5.87 0.32
N PHE A 74 -1.65 -5.36 1.45
CA PHE A 74 -2.91 -5.78 2.06
C PHE A 74 -3.96 -4.68 1.95
N ILE A 75 -5.15 -5.04 1.47
CA ILE A 75 -6.27 -4.13 1.25
C ILE A 75 -7.38 -4.45 2.25
N GLU A 76 -7.76 -3.47 3.05
CA GLU A 76 -8.98 -3.50 3.86
C GLU A 76 -10.16 -2.93 3.07
N ALA A 77 -11.05 -3.83 2.63
CA ALA A 77 -12.33 -3.45 2.07
C ALA A 77 -13.25 -2.90 3.18
N GLU A 78 -14.01 -1.85 2.87
CA GLU A 78 -14.94 -1.30 3.84
C GLU A 78 -16.11 -2.25 4.05
N HIS A 79 -16.37 -2.60 5.31
CA HIS A 79 -17.53 -3.41 5.66
C HIS A 79 -18.77 -2.52 5.58
N VAL A 80 -19.53 -2.63 4.49
CA VAL A 80 -20.86 -2.05 4.45
C VAL A 80 -21.73 -2.91 5.35
N SER A 81 -21.99 -2.46 6.58
CA SER A 81 -23.00 -3.10 7.44
C SER A 81 -24.32 -3.05 6.69
N ALA A 82 -24.87 -4.21 6.35
CA ALA A 82 -26.25 -4.31 5.89
C ALA A 82 -27.14 -3.79 7.02
N ALA A 83 -27.83 -2.69 6.77
CA ALA A 83 -28.87 -2.15 7.65
C ALA A 83 -30.14 -3.00 7.54
#